data_AF-A0A7L0MBI4-F1
#
_entry.id   AF-A0A7L0MBI4-F1
#
_cell.length_a   1.000
_cell.length_b   1.000
_cell.length_c   1.000
_cell.angle_alpha   90.00
_cell.angle_beta   90.00
_cell.angle_gamma   90.00
#
_symmetry.space_group_name_H-M   'P 1'
#
loop_
_entity.id
_entity.type
_entity.pdbx_description
1 polymer ?
#
loop_
_entity_poly.entity_id
_entity_poly.type
_entity_poly.pdbx_seq_one_letter_code
_entity_poly.pdbx_strand_id
1 'polypeptide(L)'
;CSPSYFRSREANTQNKLSASSNIESKDVPNEQKYLTSSPNLYYFTPDKKSESAVNQSPVPKRLPLSERGKVAVSKIVDYLRHTTSRGLEDSGLEELCNMLDPDQKDISLDLETYHAIMKEWIEDCKSKWEDGATEEPAASMEDLESKVYGNTPEAKKTSVQMNVTSASLEAFGGDVSRGDMETSDLIICVADLQYHNQKLQKENSKLKLTLEAVDETNNKLLADNEDLRQQIKSIQHSVLKAKSLEEELEEAKNNLNLSEEKRQQILWQNKQLEKENQSLIIKVTSLQEENIRSSMDMDGLQKKILELSKNAAELQMQVHIYETTVVNKEASLIQKEQDIKELKLTIVECSSIIETLRAEKNKLLENVQHMQQELISNGLNFPLLCKFNSNMPEGMNSLHCELELAQSSEITKTEWTSLDETLDREVLVLLQGPEYGGEKFKTVMRTLVSAELM
;
A
#
# COMPACT_ATOMS: atom_id res chain seq x y z
N CYS A 1 36.08 11.09 -30.24
CA CYS A 1 35.80 12.41 -29.65
C CYS A 1 35.79 12.29 -28.13
N SER A 2 36.74 12.96 -27.49
CA SER A 2 36.77 13.21 -26.04
C SER A 2 35.71 14.27 -25.64
N PRO A 3 35.43 14.45 -24.33
CA PRO A 3 34.12 14.77 -23.77
C PRO A 3 33.98 16.22 -23.26
N SER A 4 32.74 16.63 -22.95
CA SER A 4 32.43 17.84 -22.16
C SER A 4 31.53 17.44 -20.98
N TYR A 5 32.05 17.39 -19.76
CA TYR A 5 32.06 18.49 -18.78
C TYR A 5 30.65 19.01 -18.45
N PHE A 6 30.17 18.72 -17.23
CA PHE A 6 29.81 19.77 -16.28
C PHE A 6 29.99 19.30 -14.84
N ARG A 7 30.66 20.15 -14.08
CA ARG A 7 31.14 20.02 -12.70
C ARG A 7 30.30 20.95 -11.81
N SER A 8 30.31 20.63 -10.51
CA SER A 8 30.04 21.46 -9.32
C SER A 8 28.74 21.07 -8.63
N ARG A 9 28.70 20.88 -7.31
CA ARG A 9 29.26 21.76 -6.29
C ARG A 9 29.43 21.05 -4.94
N GLU A 10 30.59 21.24 -4.34
CA GLU A 10 30.91 20.91 -2.94
C GLU A 10 30.12 21.81 -1.98
N ALA A 11 29.66 21.26 -0.87
CA ALA A 11 29.27 22.01 0.31
C ALA A 11 30.00 21.42 1.53
N ASN A 12 30.90 22.26 2.03
CA ASN A 12 31.74 22.12 3.21
C ASN A 12 30.95 22.56 4.45
N THR A 13 30.89 21.73 5.49
CA THR A 13 30.65 22.21 6.86
C THR A 13 31.54 21.47 7.84
N GLN A 14 32.62 22.14 8.21
CA GLN A 14 33.48 21.83 9.32
C GLN A 14 33.15 22.83 10.43
N ASN A 15 32.65 22.37 11.58
CA ASN A 15 32.85 23.11 12.82
C ASN A 15 32.83 22.22 14.07
N LYS A 16 33.84 22.47 14.88
CA LYS A 16 34.20 21.83 16.14
C LYS A 16 33.19 22.15 17.26
N LEU A 17 33.08 21.28 18.26
CA LEU A 17 33.46 21.58 19.65
C LEU A 17 33.30 20.34 20.54
N SER A 18 34.44 19.89 21.06
CA SER A 18 34.62 19.04 22.23
C SER A 18 34.39 19.84 23.51
N ALA A 19 33.64 19.29 24.47
CA ALA A 19 33.72 19.70 25.87
C ALA A 19 33.43 18.49 26.76
N SER A 20 34.41 18.13 27.59
CA SER A 20 34.32 17.18 28.69
C SER A 20 34.22 17.94 30.00
N SER A 21 33.33 17.54 30.91
CA SER A 21 33.47 17.50 32.39
C SER A 21 32.08 17.21 33.00
N ASN A 22 31.84 16.07 33.65
CA ASN A 22 32.24 15.59 34.99
C ASN A 22 31.34 16.07 36.16
N ILE A 23 30.84 15.06 36.89
CA ILE A 23 30.43 14.99 38.32
C ILE A 23 28.99 15.41 38.65
N GLU A 24 28.12 14.47 39.06
CA GLU A 24 27.94 14.10 40.47
C GLU A 24 26.99 12.89 40.65
N SER A 25 27.47 11.90 41.39
CA SER A 25 26.74 10.69 41.81
C SER A 25 25.92 10.97 43.07
N LYS A 26 24.70 10.41 43.16
CA LYS A 26 24.05 10.07 44.43
C LYS A 26 23.38 8.71 44.34
N ASP A 27 23.62 7.92 45.38
CA ASP A 27 23.31 6.51 45.54
C ASP A 27 21.80 6.16 45.62
N VAL A 28 21.39 5.15 44.84
CA VAL A 28 20.79 3.82 45.17
C VAL A 28 19.97 3.75 46.50
N PRO A 29 18.80 3.04 46.62
CA PRO A 29 18.66 1.68 46.10
C PRO A 29 17.29 1.12 45.66
N ASN A 30 17.43 0.05 44.87
CA ASN A 30 16.79 -1.27 45.00
C ASN A 30 15.73 -1.71 43.99
N GLU A 31 16.05 -2.87 43.38
CA GLU A 31 15.19 -3.95 42.88
C GLU A 31 13.94 -3.62 42.03
N GLN A 32 13.98 -4.02 40.76
CA GLN A 32 13.02 -4.99 40.25
C GLN A 32 13.48 -5.67 38.96
N LYS A 33 13.21 -6.97 38.92
CA LYS A 33 13.73 -7.99 38.02
C LYS A 33 13.05 -7.90 36.65
N TYR A 34 13.84 -8.00 35.59
CA TYR A 34 13.35 -8.26 34.24
C TYR A 34 12.78 -9.68 34.17
N LEU A 35 11.48 -9.80 33.94
CA LEU A 35 10.85 -11.02 33.46
C LEU A 35 10.58 -10.83 31.97
N THR A 36 11.43 -11.44 31.15
CA THR A 36 11.16 -11.70 29.74
C THR A 36 10.08 -12.79 29.66
N SER A 37 8.94 -12.51 29.04
CA SER A 37 7.97 -13.55 28.69
C SER A 37 7.40 -13.26 27.31
N SER A 38 7.95 -13.95 26.31
CA SER A 38 7.32 -14.13 25.00
C SER A 38 6.37 -15.33 25.08
N PRO A 39 5.12 -15.23 24.64
CA PRO A 39 4.22 -16.38 24.60
C PRO A 39 4.38 -17.20 23.32
N ASN A 40 4.72 -18.49 23.53
CA ASN A 40 4.38 -19.69 22.75
C ASN A 40 3.86 -19.51 21.31
N LEU A 41 4.71 -19.85 20.32
CA LEU A 41 4.25 -20.37 19.03
C LEU A 41 4.31 -21.90 19.06
N TYR A 42 3.14 -22.53 19.02
CA TYR A 42 2.98 -23.97 18.87
C TYR A 42 3.49 -24.44 17.50
N TYR A 43 4.41 -25.39 17.52
CA TYR A 43 4.74 -26.25 16.38
C TYR A 43 3.53 -27.14 16.04
N PHE A 44 3.10 -27.13 14.78
CA PHE A 44 2.32 -28.22 14.20
C PHE A 44 3.10 -28.81 13.02
N THR A 45 3.45 -30.09 13.16
CA THR A 45 3.96 -30.94 12.09
C THR A 45 2.85 -31.33 11.12
N PRO A 46 3.17 -31.63 9.85
CA PRO A 46 2.19 -31.99 8.84
C PRO A 46 2.01 -33.51 8.80
N ASP A 47 0.76 -33.99 8.86
CA ASP A 47 0.29 -35.11 8.05
C ASP A 47 -1.19 -35.39 8.32
N LYS A 48 -2.01 -35.29 7.27
CA LYS A 48 -2.95 -36.33 6.82
C LYS A 48 -3.86 -35.80 5.72
N LYS A 49 -3.82 -36.51 4.57
CA LYS A 49 -4.86 -36.52 3.54
C LYS A 49 -6.25 -36.65 4.19
N SER A 50 -7.15 -35.75 3.82
CA SER A 50 -8.59 -35.93 3.94
C SER A 50 -9.27 -35.16 2.80
N GLU A 51 -10.28 -35.80 2.22
CA GLU A 51 -11.01 -35.41 1.03
C GLU A 51 -11.54 -33.97 1.10
N SER A 52 -11.23 -33.17 0.07
CA SER A 52 -11.86 -31.88 -0.11
C SER A 52 -13.25 -32.06 -0.70
N ALA A 53 -14.25 -31.96 0.17
CA ALA A 53 -15.60 -31.58 -0.17
C ALA A 53 -15.60 -30.32 -1.05
N VAL A 54 -16.53 -30.30 -2.01
CA VAL A 54 -16.88 -29.17 -2.87
C VAL A 54 -17.15 -27.95 -2.00
N ASN A 55 -16.22 -27.00 -1.96
CA ASN A 55 -16.48 -25.66 -1.44
C ASN A 55 -17.11 -24.83 -2.56
N GLN A 56 -18.42 -24.63 -2.42
CA GLN A 56 -19.18 -23.65 -3.16
C GLN A 56 -18.52 -22.27 -3.03
N SER A 57 -18.37 -21.60 -4.17
CA SER A 57 -17.97 -20.19 -4.30
C SER A 57 -18.83 -19.29 -3.40
N PRO A 58 -18.29 -18.21 -2.80
CA PRO A 58 -19.12 -17.25 -2.10
C PRO A 58 -20.03 -16.56 -3.12
N VAL A 59 -21.32 -16.91 -3.05
CA VAL A 59 -22.41 -16.14 -3.66
C VAL A 59 -22.24 -14.68 -3.22
N PRO A 60 -22.28 -13.69 -4.13
CA PRO A 60 -22.25 -12.30 -3.74
C PRO A 60 -23.45 -12.06 -2.82
N LYS A 61 -23.17 -11.72 -1.56
CA LYS A 61 -24.19 -11.26 -0.63
C LYS A 61 -24.90 -10.10 -1.31
N ARG A 62 -26.18 -10.29 -1.65
CA ARG A 62 -27.08 -9.17 -1.94
C ARG A 62 -27.00 -8.23 -0.74
N LEU A 63 -26.42 -7.06 -0.96
CA LEU A 63 -26.55 -5.95 -0.03
C LEU A 63 -28.05 -5.64 0.09
N PRO A 64 -28.58 -5.43 1.31
CA PRO A 64 -29.92 -4.92 1.46
C PRO A 64 -29.98 -3.55 0.79
N LEU A 65 -30.91 -3.35 -0.14
CA LEU A 65 -31.35 -2.02 -0.55
C LEU A 65 -32.01 -1.37 0.67
N SER A 66 -31.25 -0.63 1.47
CA SER A 66 -31.74 0.54 2.19
C SER A 66 -30.58 1.24 2.90
N GLU A 67 -30.40 2.52 2.58
CA GLU A 67 -29.52 3.51 3.21
C GLU A 67 -28.01 3.45 2.92
N ARG A 68 -27.49 4.43 2.16
CA ARG A 68 -26.94 5.67 2.76
C ARG A 68 -25.94 6.36 1.81
N GLY A 69 -26.43 7.30 0.99
CA GLY A 69 -25.60 8.29 0.32
C GLY A 69 -26.39 9.57 0.14
N LYS A 70 -26.23 10.53 1.07
CA LYS A 70 -26.71 11.88 0.85
C LYS A 70 -25.66 12.62 0.02
N VAL A 71 -26.07 13.29 -1.06
CA VAL A 71 -25.16 13.98 -1.98
C VAL A 71 -25.52 15.47 -1.98
N ALA A 72 -24.51 16.32 -1.86
CA ALA A 72 -24.67 17.78 -1.92
C ALA A 72 -25.19 18.21 -3.30
N VAL A 73 -26.10 19.18 -3.34
CA VAL A 73 -26.73 19.68 -4.58
C VAL A 73 -25.68 20.22 -5.55
N SER A 74 -24.65 20.90 -5.05
CA SER A 74 -23.52 21.38 -5.85
C SER A 74 -22.88 20.27 -6.70
N LYS A 75 -22.63 19.10 -6.10
CA LYS A 75 -22.03 17.95 -6.80
C LYS A 75 -22.95 17.31 -7.81
N ILE A 76 -24.26 17.31 -7.55
CA ILE A 76 -25.27 16.80 -8.47
C ILE A 76 -25.35 17.71 -9.70
N VAL A 77 -25.43 19.02 -9.48
CA VAL A 77 -25.49 20.02 -10.54
C VAL A 77 -24.21 20.05 -11.37
N ASP A 78 -23.03 19.97 -10.73
CA ASP A 78 -21.75 19.88 -11.43
C ASP A 78 -21.66 18.62 -12.30
N TYR A 79 -22.10 17.47 -11.78
CA TYR A 79 -22.14 16.23 -12.54
C TYR A 79 -23.09 16.33 -13.75
N LEU A 80 -24.29 16.89 -13.57
CA LEU A 80 -25.24 17.12 -14.65
C LEU A 80 -24.68 18.08 -15.70
N ARG A 81 -23.99 19.14 -15.27
CA ARG A 81 -23.32 20.11 -16.16
C ARG A 81 -22.27 19.43 -17.04
N HIS A 82 -21.43 18.58 -16.43
CA HIS A 82 -20.38 17.85 -17.15
C HIS A 82 -20.92 16.76 -18.07
N THR A 83 -22.00 16.08 -17.70
CA THR A 83 -22.57 14.98 -18.50
C THR A 83 -23.45 15.45 -19.63
N THR A 84 -24.13 16.60 -19.47
CA THR A 84 -25.06 17.14 -20.49
C THR A 84 -24.45 18.22 -21.38
N SER A 85 -23.19 18.60 -21.16
CA SER A 85 -22.50 19.68 -21.90
C SER A 85 -23.26 21.02 -21.91
N ARG A 86 -24.06 21.27 -20.86
CA ARG A 86 -24.85 22.51 -20.68
C ARG A 86 -24.00 23.57 -19.96
N GLY A 87 -23.95 24.79 -20.52
CA GLY A 87 -23.11 25.89 -20.03
C GLY A 87 -23.68 26.63 -18.81
N LEU A 88 -22.96 27.66 -18.34
CA LEU A 88 -23.40 28.53 -17.24
C LEU A 88 -24.64 29.37 -17.58
N GLU A 89 -24.95 29.54 -18.86
CA GLU A 89 -26.12 30.29 -19.36
C GLU A 89 -27.37 29.42 -19.55
N ASP A 90 -27.32 28.14 -19.16
CA ASP A 90 -28.48 27.26 -19.31
C ASP A 90 -29.53 27.51 -18.20
N SER A 91 -30.56 28.28 -18.57
CA SER A 91 -31.72 28.59 -17.71
C SER A 91 -32.41 27.35 -17.12
N GLY A 92 -32.39 26.20 -17.82
CA GLY A 92 -33.05 24.99 -17.32
C GLY A 92 -32.31 24.29 -16.19
N LEU A 93 -30.97 24.33 -16.19
CA LEU A 93 -30.16 23.72 -15.13
C LEU A 93 -30.14 24.58 -13.86
N GLU A 94 -30.21 25.91 -14.02
CA GLU A 94 -30.36 26.86 -12.90
C GLU A 94 -31.73 26.71 -12.22
N GLU A 95 -32.80 26.49 -13.00
CA GLU A 95 -34.12 26.21 -12.47
C GLU A 95 -34.16 24.90 -11.65
N LEU A 96 -33.52 23.83 -12.16
CA LEU A 96 -33.35 22.59 -11.42
C LEU A 96 -32.54 22.78 -10.13
N CYS A 97 -31.50 23.62 -10.14
CA CYS A 97 -30.74 23.98 -8.95
C CYS A 97 -31.62 24.64 -7.89
N ASN A 98 -32.47 25.59 -8.29
CA ASN A 98 -33.41 26.27 -7.40
C ASN A 98 -34.49 25.34 -6.83
N MET A 99 -34.90 24.30 -7.56
CA MET A 99 -35.82 23.27 -7.04
C MET A 99 -35.15 22.30 -6.07
N LEU A 100 -33.87 22.00 -6.28
CA LEU A 100 -33.10 21.11 -5.41
C LEU A 100 -32.66 21.81 -4.11
N ASP A 101 -32.40 23.11 -4.17
CA ASP A 101 -31.94 23.92 -3.04
C ASP A 101 -32.45 25.38 -3.12
N PRO A 102 -33.70 25.63 -2.73
CA PRO A 102 -34.32 26.97 -2.82
C PRO A 102 -33.66 28.02 -1.90
N ASP A 103 -32.93 27.57 -0.88
CA ASP A 103 -32.22 28.42 0.07
C ASP A 103 -30.73 28.63 -0.29
N GLN A 104 -30.23 27.98 -1.36
CA GLN A 104 -28.81 27.95 -1.77
C GLN A 104 -27.83 27.63 -0.61
N LYS A 105 -28.21 26.68 0.25
CA LYS A 105 -27.42 26.24 1.43
C LYS A 105 -26.59 24.97 1.19
N ASP A 106 -26.56 24.46 -0.03
CA ASP A 106 -25.95 23.22 -0.48
C ASP A 106 -26.38 22.01 0.35
N ILE A 107 -27.70 21.78 0.41
CA ILE A 107 -28.30 20.74 1.23
C ILE A 107 -27.92 19.36 0.67
N SER A 108 -27.60 18.40 1.56
CA SER A 108 -27.35 17.03 1.15
C SER A 108 -28.66 16.28 0.91
N LEU A 109 -28.95 15.91 -0.33
CA LEU A 109 -30.17 15.22 -0.73
C LEU A 109 -30.00 13.70 -0.67
N ASP A 110 -31.03 13.00 -0.19
CA ASP A 110 -31.14 11.56 -0.36
C ASP A 110 -31.67 11.20 -1.76
N LEU A 111 -31.59 9.91 -2.09
CA LEU A 111 -31.91 9.42 -3.43
C LEU A 111 -33.42 9.54 -3.72
N GLU A 112 -34.25 9.32 -2.71
CA GLU A 112 -35.70 9.42 -2.80
C GLU A 112 -36.15 10.87 -3.08
N THR A 113 -35.58 11.85 -2.37
CA THR A 113 -35.86 13.28 -2.57
C THR A 113 -35.34 13.74 -3.92
N TYR A 114 -34.14 13.32 -4.32
CA TYR A 114 -33.63 13.61 -5.66
C TYR A 114 -34.55 13.08 -6.77
N HIS A 115 -35.01 11.82 -6.66
CA HIS A 115 -35.95 11.26 -7.64
C HIS A 115 -37.30 11.96 -7.67
N ALA A 116 -37.81 12.40 -6.52
CA ALA A 116 -39.06 13.15 -6.44
C ALA A 116 -38.95 14.48 -7.18
N ILE A 117 -37.91 15.27 -6.87
CA ILE A 117 -37.67 16.58 -7.50
C ILE A 117 -37.36 16.43 -8.99
N MET A 118 -36.57 15.43 -9.38
CA MET A 118 -36.24 15.20 -10.79
C MET A 118 -37.49 14.81 -11.61
N LYS A 119 -38.44 14.09 -11.02
CA LYS A 119 -39.73 13.79 -11.68
C LYS A 119 -40.56 15.04 -11.88
N GLU A 120 -40.67 15.87 -10.84
CA GLU A 120 -41.39 17.14 -10.90
C GLU A 120 -40.79 18.07 -11.95
N TRP A 121 -39.45 18.18 -12.01
CA TRP A 121 -38.78 18.98 -13.02
C TRP A 121 -38.99 18.46 -14.45
N ILE A 122 -38.96 17.15 -14.66
CA ILE A 122 -39.24 16.55 -15.98
C ILE A 122 -40.68 16.84 -16.40
N GLU A 123 -41.62 16.79 -15.46
CA GLU A 123 -43.03 17.10 -15.70
C GLU A 123 -43.24 18.59 -16.00
N ASP A 124 -42.56 19.47 -15.27
CA ASP A 124 -42.54 20.92 -15.52
C ASP A 124 -41.93 21.25 -16.89
N CYS A 125 -40.80 20.62 -17.26
CA CYS A 125 -40.21 20.73 -18.60
C CYS A 125 -41.17 20.29 -19.71
N LYS A 126 -41.94 19.22 -19.45
CA LYS A 126 -42.92 18.68 -20.40
C LYS A 126 -44.11 19.63 -20.56
N SER A 127 -44.55 20.24 -19.46
CA SER A 127 -45.64 21.24 -19.47
C SER A 127 -45.25 22.53 -20.20
N LYS A 128 -44.01 23.01 -20.03
CA LYS A 128 -43.47 24.18 -20.76
C LYS A 128 -43.37 23.95 -22.26
N TRP A 129 -43.11 22.71 -22.69
CA TRP A 129 -43.12 22.34 -24.12
C TRP A 129 -44.54 22.32 -24.70
N GLU A 130 -45.54 21.93 -23.90
CA GLU A 130 -46.95 21.94 -24.33
C GLU A 130 -47.55 23.36 -24.37
N ASP A 131 -47.13 24.26 -23.46
CA ASP A 131 -47.64 25.65 -23.39
C ASP A 131 -46.90 26.61 -24.35
N GLY A 132 -45.67 26.28 -24.76
CA GLY A 132 -44.86 27.05 -25.72
C GLY A 132 -45.22 26.84 -27.20
N ALA A 133 -46.14 25.93 -27.53
CA ALA A 133 -46.52 25.61 -28.90
C ALA A 133 -47.52 26.61 -29.54
N THR A 134 -47.81 27.74 -28.88
CA THR A 134 -48.72 28.79 -29.39
C THR A 134 -48.00 30.04 -29.93
N GLU A 135 -46.70 29.97 -30.20
CA GLU A 135 -46.02 31.02 -30.99
C GLU A 135 -45.27 30.39 -32.18
N GLU A 136 -45.93 30.49 -33.35
CA GLU A 136 -45.35 30.39 -34.68
C GLU A 136 -44.02 31.18 -34.80
N PRO A 137 -43.04 30.62 -35.51
CA PRO A 137 -42.91 31.03 -36.91
C PRO A 137 -42.65 29.87 -37.88
N ALA A 138 -43.55 29.76 -38.85
CA ALA A 138 -43.35 29.29 -40.22
C ALA A 138 -41.92 28.95 -40.66
N ALA A 139 -41.70 27.69 -41.04
CA ALA A 139 -41.20 27.32 -42.37
C ALA A 139 -40.99 25.81 -42.50
N SER A 140 -41.63 25.22 -43.52
CA SER A 140 -41.23 24.01 -44.25
C SER A 140 -41.23 22.70 -43.45
N MET A 141 -41.77 21.57 -43.93
CA MET A 141 -42.00 21.13 -45.29
C MET A 141 -43.11 20.10 -45.24
N GLU A 142 -44.04 20.24 -46.17
CA GLU A 142 -45.08 19.28 -46.49
C GLU A 142 -44.46 17.91 -46.81
N ASP A 143 -45.07 16.82 -46.33
CA ASP A 143 -45.43 15.76 -47.27
C ASP A 143 -46.71 15.02 -46.85
N LEU A 144 -47.55 14.86 -47.86
CA LEU A 144 -48.92 14.39 -47.89
C LEU A 144 -49.06 12.92 -47.47
N GLU A 145 -49.87 12.65 -46.44
CA GLU A 145 -50.62 11.39 -46.32
C GLU A 145 -52.10 11.67 -46.01
N SER A 146 -52.82 12.25 -46.97
CA SER A 146 -54.29 12.25 -46.96
C SER A 146 -54.84 12.69 -48.32
N LYS A 147 -54.68 11.86 -49.35
CA LYS A 147 -55.66 11.84 -50.46
C LYS A 147 -55.44 10.68 -51.43
N VAL A 148 -56.56 10.03 -51.76
CA VAL A 148 -56.79 9.21 -52.96
C VAL A 148 -56.14 7.83 -52.96
N TYR A 149 -56.92 6.80 -52.63
CA TYR A 149 -57.27 5.72 -53.57
C TYR A 149 -58.44 4.90 -52.98
N GLY A 150 -59.55 5.60 -52.75
CA GLY A 150 -60.87 4.99 -52.53
C GLY A 150 -61.64 4.97 -53.84
N ASN A 151 -61.10 4.32 -54.87
CA ASN A 151 -61.82 4.11 -56.12
C ASN A 151 -62.12 2.62 -56.25
N THR A 152 -63.23 2.25 -55.61
CA THR A 152 -64.12 1.19 -56.08
C THR A 152 -64.22 1.29 -57.61
N PRO A 153 -63.88 0.25 -58.40
CA PRO A 153 -64.48 0.12 -59.70
C PRO A 153 -65.90 -0.35 -59.44
N GLU A 154 -66.76 0.61 -59.07
CA GLU A 154 -68.18 0.50 -59.27
C GLU A 154 -68.33 0.35 -60.79
N ALA A 155 -68.33 -0.91 -61.24
CA ALA A 155 -68.71 -1.27 -62.58
C ALA A 155 -70.15 -0.81 -62.72
N LYS A 156 -70.25 0.43 -63.23
CA LYS A 156 -71.43 1.03 -63.81
C LYS A 156 -72.18 -0.11 -64.48
N LYS A 157 -73.24 -0.57 -63.81
CA LYS A 157 -74.41 -1.03 -64.52
C LYS A 157 -74.71 0.13 -65.43
N THR A 158 -74.26 0.02 -66.68
CA THR A 158 -74.80 0.79 -67.78
C THR A 158 -76.26 0.34 -67.82
N SER A 159 -77.09 0.91 -66.94
CA SER A 159 -78.48 1.13 -67.24
C SER A 159 -78.40 1.98 -68.49
N VAL A 160 -78.44 1.29 -69.63
CA VAL A 160 -78.92 1.88 -70.85
C VAL A 160 -80.35 2.27 -70.48
N GLN A 161 -80.47 3.47 -69.94
CA GLN A 161 -81.68 4.26 -69.96
C GLN A 161 -81.97 4.44 -71.45
N MET A 162 -82.57 3.40 -72.06
CA MET A 162 -83.38 3.61 -73.24
C MET A 162 -84.55 4.40 -72.73
N ASN A 163 -84.44 5.72 -72.87
CA ASN A 163 -85.57 6.61 -72.84
C ASN A 163 -86.59 6.01 -73.81
N VAL A 164 -87.65 5.45 -73.23
CA VAL A 164 -88.89 5.15 -73.91
C VAL A 164 -89.47 6.51 -74.28
N THR A 165 -88.94 7.10 -75.36
CA THR A 165 -89.67 8.11 -76.09
C THR A 165 -90.68 7.32 -76.90
N SER A 166 -91.88 7.19 -76.33
CA SER A 166 -93.11 6.84 -77.02
C SER A 166 -93.39 7.86 -78.12
N ALA A 167 -92.60 7.81 -79.19
CA ALA A 167 -92.83 8.55 -80.42
C ALA A 167 -93.66 7.66 -81.35
N SER A 168 -94.98 7.81 -81.23
CA SER A 168 -95.94 7.79 -82.34
C SER A 168 -95.65 6.79 -83.47
N LEU A 169 -96.02 5.53 -83.26
CA LEU A 169 -96.18 4.55 -84.34
C LEU A 169 -97.68 4.50 -84.74
N GLU A 170 -98.18 5.62 -85.26
CA GLU A 170 -99.45 5.69 -85.99
C GLU A 170 -99.14 5.99 -87.47
N ALA A 171 -98.81 4.94 -88.21
CA ALA A 171 -98.76 4.81 -89.68
C ALA A 171 -98.09 3.45 -89.92
N PHE A 172 -98.79 2.35 -90.14
CA PHE A 172 -99.63 2.05 -91.28
C PHE A 172 -100.87 1.26 -90.84
N GLY A 173 -101.98 1.95 -90.63
CA GLY A 173 -103.29 1.40 -91.00
C GLY A 173 -103.45 1.70 -92.48
N GLY A 174 -103.06 0.78 -93.35
CA GLY A 174 -103.03 0.98 -94.79
C GLY A 174 -103.33 -0.31 -95.51
N ASP A 175 -104.60 -0.46 -95.86
CA ASP A 175 -105.23 -1.40 -96.78
C ASP A 175 -104.88 -2.88 -96.63
N VAL A 176 -105.83 -3.61 -96.04
CA VAL A 176 -106.05 -5.02 -96.37
C VAL A 176 -106.20 -5.08 -97.89
N SER A 177 -105.15 -5.54 -98.57
CA SER A 177 -105.23 -5.90 -99.99
C SER A 177 -106.34 -6.94 -100.13
N ARG A 178 -107.51 -6.45 -100.55
CA ARG A 178 -108.68 -7.23 -100.93
C ARG A 178 -108.48 -7.74 -102.36
N GLY A 179 -107.31 -8.31 -102.63
CA GLY A 179 -107.10 -9.27 -103.69
C GLY A 179 -107.19 -10.66 -103.04
N ASP A 180 -107.81 -11.62 -103.72
CA ASP A 180 -107.91 -13.02 -103.26
C ASP A 180 -106.54 -13.53 -102.80
N MET A 181 -106.26 -13.40 -101.50
CA MET A 181 -105.21 -14.16 -100.86
C MET A 181 -105.87 -15.48 -100.55
N GLU A 182 -105.67 -16.44 -101.45
CA GLU A 182 -106.18 -17.80 -101.32
C GLU A 182 -105.78 -18.30 -99.93
N THR A 183 -106.69 -18.98 -99.23
CA THR A 183 -106.48 -19.52 -97.87
C THR A 183 -105.11 -20.21 -97.71
N SER A 184 -104.58 -20.77 -98.80
CA SER A 184 -103.24 -21.31 -98.98
C SER A 184 -102.09 -20.35 -98.62
N ASP A 185 -102.10 -19.10 -99.06
CA ASP A 185 -101.02 -18.12 -98.81
C ASP A 185 -100.97 -17.69 -97.34
N LEU A 186 -102.14 -17.51 -96.70
CA LEU A 186 -102.22 -17.24 -95.26
C LEU A 186 -101.74 -18.44 -94.43
N ILE A 187 -102.07 -19.67 -94.86
CA ILE A 187 -101.55 -20.90 -94.24
C ILE A 187 -100.02 -20.96 -94.34
N ILE A 188 -99.43 -20.59 -95.48
CA ILE A 188 -97.98 -20.54 -95.67
C ILE A 188 -97.34 -19.49 -94.74
N CYS A 189 -97.87 -18.26 -94.69
CA CYS A 189 -97.35 -17.22 -93.78
C CYS A 189 -97.45 -17.62 -92.31
N VAL A 190 -98.55 -18.27 -91.91
CA VAL A 190 -98.72 -18.78 -90.54
C VAL A 190 -97.73 -19.89 -90.23
N ALA A 191 -97.48 -20.82 -91.17
CA ALA A 191 -96.50 -21.87 -91.01
C ALA A 191 -95.07 -21.32 -90.88
N ASP A 192 -94.70 -20.32 -91.69
CA ASP A 192 -93.40 -19.65 -91.59
C ASP A 192 -93.26 -18.93 -90.25
N LEU A 193 -94.26 -18.17 -89.80
CA LEU A 193 -94.21 -17.51 -88.49
C LEU A 193 -94.10 -18.51 -87.34
N GLN A 194 -94.81 -19.64 -87.40
CA GLN A 194 -94.69 -20.71 -86.41
C GLN A 194 -93.29 -21.32 -86.40
N TYR A 195 -92.71 -21.57 -87.58
CA TYR A 195 -91.33 -22.04 -87.70
C TYR A 195 -90.33 -21.04 -87.11
N HIS A 196 -90.47 -19.76 -87.45
CA HIS A 196 -89.61 -18.69 -86.93
C HIS A 196 -89.77 -18.53 -85.41
N ASN A 197 -90.98 -18.63 -84.88
CA ASN A 197 -91.23 -18.59 -83.43
C ASN A 197 -90.60 -19.79 -82.71
N GLN A 198 -90.74 -21.01 -83.26
CA GLN A 198 -90.10 -22.20 -82.70
C GLN A 198 -88.57 -22.09 -82.74
N LYS A 199 -88.00 -21.54 -83.82
CA LYS A 199 -86.57 -21.27 -83.93
C LYS A 199 -86.11 -20.25 -82.89
N LEU A 200 -86.85 -19.14 -82.71
CA LEU A 200 -86.58 -18.15 -81.67
C LEU A 200 -86.65 -18.76 -80.27
N GLN A 201 -87.63 -19.62 -79.99
CA GLN A 201 -87.76 -20.28 -78.69
C GLN A 201 -86.58 -21.23 -78.39
N LYS A 202 -86.11 -21.97 -79.40
CA LYS A 202 -84.89 -22.79 -79.28
C LYS A 202 -83.65 -21.94 -79.00
N GLU A 203 -83.45 -20.85 -79.75
CA GLU A 203 -82.33 -19.94 -79.52
C GLU A 203 -82.42 -19.25 -78.15
N ASN A 204 -83.62 -18.85 -77.72
CA ASN A 204 -83.83 -18.25 -76.39
C ASN A 204 -83.52 -19.26 -75.27
N SER A 205 -83.91 -20.53 -75.45
CA SER A 205 -83.58 -21.60 -74.49
C SER A 205 -82.07 -21.86 -74.44
N LYS A 206 -81.39 -21.82 -75.58
CA LYS A 206 -79.93 -21.93 -75.68
C LYS A 206 -79.23 -20.75 -75.02
N LEU A 207 -79.69 -19.53 -75.28
CA LEU A 207 -79.17 -18.32 -74.64
C LEU A 207 -79.32 -18.37 -73.13
N LYS A 208 -80.47 -18.84 -72.63
CA LYS A 208 -80.71 -19.02 -71.20
C LYS A 208 -79.71 -20.00 -70.56
N LEU A 209 -79.48 -21.16 -71.18
CA LEU A 209 -78.48 -22.12 -70.70
C LEU A 209 -77.06 -21.53 -70.73
N THR A 210 -76.70 -20.78 -71.77
CA THR A 210 -75.40 -20.10 -71.82
C THR A 210 -75.27 -19.02 -70.76
N LEU A 211 -76.36 -18.29 -70.47
CA LEU A 211 -76.40 -17.29 -69.42
C LEU A 211 -76.23 -17.93 -68.05
N GLU A 212 -76.97 -19.00 -67.75
CA GLU A 212 -76.83 -19.76 -66.49
C GLU A 212 -75.42 -20.32 -66.32
N ALA A 213 -74.79 -20.84 -67.39
CA ALA A 213 -73.41 -21.30 -67.35
C ALA A 213 -72.42 -20.15 -67.09
N VAL A 214 -72.64 -18.98 -67.71
CA VAL A 214 -71.82 -17.78 -67.47
C VAL A 214 -71.99 -17.29 -66.04
N ASP A 215 -73.23 -17.23 -65.51
CA ASP A 215 -73.51 -16.82 -64.13
C ASP A 215 -72.84 -17.74 -63.11
N GLU A 216 -72.88 -19.06 -63.32
CA GLU A 216 -72.17 -20.03 -62.48
C GLU A 216 -70.66 -19.81 -62.50
N THR A 217 -70.06 -19.60 -63.69
CA THR A 217 -68.63 -19.30 -63.79
C THR A 217 -68.26 -17.98 -63.13
N ASN A 218 -69.14 -16.96 -63.21
CA ASN A 218 -68.91 -15.66 -62.59
C ASN A 218 -69.00 -15.74 -61.06
N ASN A 219 -69.97 -16.49 -60.52
CA ASN A 219 -70.07 -16.75 -59.08
C ASN A 219 -68.82 -17.48 -58.55
N LYS A 220 -68.32 -18.47 -59.29
CA LYS A 220 -67.06 -19.14 -58.95
C LYS A 220 -65.88 -18.17 -58.95
N LEU A 221 -65.74 -17.33 -59.97
CA LEU A 221 -64.68 -16.32 -60.04
C LEU A 221 -64.77 -15.29 -58.89
N LEU A 222 -65.98 -14.91 -58.47
CA LEU A 222 -66.19 -14.05 -57.31
C LEU A 222 -65.72 -14.71 -56.01
N ALA A 223 -66.03 -15.99 -55.81
CA ALA A 223 -65.55 -16.75 -54.66
C ALA A 223 -64.01 -16.87 -54.65
N ASP A 224 -63.41 -17.23 -55.80
CA ASP A 224 -61.96 -17.29 -55.95
C ASP A 224 -61.31 -15.91 -55.69
N ASN A 225 -61.96 -14.81 -56.09
CA ASN A 225 -61.46 -13.45 -55.84
C ASN A 225 -61.47 -13.10 -54.34
N GLU A 226 -62.52 -13.50 -53.61
CA GLU A 226 -62.60 -13.29 -52.17
C GLU A 226 -61.57 -14.14 -51.41
N ASP A 227 -61.39 -15.41 -51.79
CA ASP A 227 -60.36 -16.28 -51.21
C ASP A 227 -58.95 -15.71 -51.44
N LEU A 228 -58.66 -15.19 -52.64
CA LEU A 228 -57.39 -14.51 -52.93
C LEU A 228 -57.21 -13.25 -52.09
N ARG A 229 -58.27 -12.46 -51.87
CA ARG A 229 -58.22 -11.28 -50.99
C ARG A 229 -57.91 -11.65 -49.55
N GLN A 230 -58.51 -12.73 -49.04
CA GLN A 230 -58.23 -13.24 -47.70
C GLN A 230 -56.79 -13.75 -47.59
N GLN A 231 -56.30 -14.46 -48.60
CA GLN A 231 -54.89 -14.89 -48.67
C GLN A 231 -53.94 -13.69 -48.66
N ILE A 232 -54.20 -12.64 -49.45
CA ILE A 232 -53.39 -11.42 -49.45
C ILE A 232 -53.35 -10.78 -48.06
N LYS A 233 -54.50 -10.65 -47.38
CA LYS A 233 -54.56 -10.09 -46.01
C LYS A 233 -53.75 -10.92 -45.02
N SER A 234 -53.85 -12.26 -45.10
CA SER A 234 -53.08 -13.17 -44.24
C SER A 234 -51.57 -13.05 -44.49
N ILE A 235 -51.17 -13.01 -45.77
CA ILE A 235 -49.77 -12.80 -46.17
C ILE A 235 -49.26 -11.45 -45.65
N GLN A 236 -50.02 -10.37 -45.84
CA GLN A 236 -49.67 -9.03 -45.35
C GLN A 236 -49.47 -9.02 -43.82
N HIS A 237 -50.38 -9.64 -43.07
CA HIS A 237 -50.23 -9.79 -41.62
C HIS A 237 -48.97 -10.59 -41.25
N SER A 238 -48.69 -11.70 -41.96
CA SER A 238 -47.48 -12.49 -41.72
C SER A 238 -46.18 -11.72 -42.02
N VAL A 239 -46.19 -10.87 -43.06
CA VAL A 239 -45.06 -10.01 -43.43
C VAL A 239 -44.80 -8.96 -42.35
N LEU A 240 -45.84 -8.31 -41.83
CA LEU A 240 -45.69 -7.35 -40.74
C LEU A 240 -45.09 -8.01 -39.48
N LYS A 241 -45.57 -9.22 -39.14
CA LYS A 241 -45.00 -10.00 -38.03
C LYS A 241 -43.53 -10.36 -38.28
N ALA A 242 -43.16 -10.73 -39.49
CA ALA A 242 -41.77 -11.03 -39.84
C ALA A 242 -40.85 -9.80 -39.69
N LYS A 243 -41.32 -8.61 -40.10
CA LYS A 243 -40.57 -7.35 -39.92
C LYS A 243 -40.34 -7.02 -38.45
N SER A 244 -41.36 -7.15 -37.61
CA SER A 244 -41.22 -6.94 -36.16
C SER A 244 -40.20 -7.90 -35.54
N LEU A 245 -40.18 -9.16 -35.96
CA LEU A 245 -39.20 -10.14 -35.47
C LEU A 245 -37.78 -9.86 -35.98
N GLU A 246 -37.64 -9.29 -37.19
CA GLU A 246 -36.35 -8.84 -37.73
C GLU A 246 -35.78 -7.68 -36.92
N GLU A 247 -36.61 -6.72 -36.53
CA GLU A 247 -36.24 -5.61 -35.64
C GLU A 247 -35.81 -6.12 -34.25
N GLU A 248 -36.59 -7.03 -33.64
CA GLU A 248 -36.25 -7.65 -32.36
C GLU A 248 -34.92 -8.43 -32.43
N LEU A 249 -34.64 -9.10 -33.56
CA LEU A 249 -33.39 -9.83 -33.76
C LEU A 249 -32.19 -8.88 -33.88
N GLU A 250 -32.33 -7.77 -34.59
CA GLU A 250 -31.25 -6.79 -34.72
C GLU A 250 -30.99 -6.07 -33.39
N GLU A 251 -32.04 -5.78 -32.60
CA GLU A 251 -31.87 -5.27 -31.23
C GLU A 251 -31.13 -6.28 -30.34
N ALA A 252 -31.53 -7.56 -30.37
CA ALA A 252 -30.86 -8.61 -29.60
C ALA A 252 -29.39 -8.76 -29.99
N LYS A 253 -29.07 -8.64 -31.28
CA LYS A 253 -27.70 -8.68 -31.81
C LYS A 253 -26.87 -7.48 -31.34
N ASN A 254 -27.45 -6.28 -31.33
CA ASN A 254 -26.80 -5.08 -30.80
C ASN A 254 -26.52 -5.21 -29.29
N ASN A 255 -27.49 -5.72 -28.53
CA ASN A 255 -27.34 -5.99 -27.09
C ASN A 255 -26.26 -7.04 -26.81
N LEU A 256 -26.21 -8.11 -27.61
CA LEU A 256 -25.16 -9.13 -27.52
C LEU A 256 -23.77 -8.52 -27.76
N ASN A 257 -23.61 -7.72 -28.82
CA ASN A 257 -22.35 -7.06 -29.14
C ASN A 257 -21.90 -6.13 -28.01
N LEU A 258 -22.79 -5.30 -27.46
CA LEU A 258 -22.47 -4.42 -26.33
C LEU A 258 -22.07 -5.23 -25.07
N SER A 259 -22.75 -6.34 -24.81
CA SER A 259 -22.41 -7.22 -23.68
C SER A 259 -21.05 -7.90 -23.89
N GLU A 260 -20.74 -8.32 -25.11
CA GLU A 260 -19.45 -8.90 -25.52
C GLU A 260 -18.32 -7.89 -25.31
N GLU A 261 -18.50 -6.63 -25.71
CA GLU A 261 -17.53 -5.54 -25.51
C GLU A 261 -17.27 -5.27 -24.03
N LYS A 262 -18.33 -5.16 -23.21
CA LYS A 262 -18.20 -5.02 -21.75
C LYS A 262 -17.47 -6.20 -21.12
N ARG A 263 -17.75 -7.43 -21.58
CA ARG A 263 -17.06 -8.65 -21.13
C ARG A 263 -15.56 -8.56 -21.44
N GLN A 264 -15.18 -8.13 -22.65
CA GLN A 264 -13.78 -7.95 -23.04
C GLN A 264 -13.08 -6.86 -22.22
N GLN A 265 -13.76 -5.74 -21.95
CA GLN A 265 -13.24 -4.67 -21.10
C GLN A 265 -12.93 -5.17 -19.68
N ILE A 266 -13.87 -5.90 -19.06
CA ILE A 266 -13.69 -6.49 -17.73
C ILE A 266 -12.53 -7.50 -17.74
N LEU A 267 -12.41 -8.33 -18.79
CA LEU A 267 -11.28 -9.26 -18.92
C LEU A 267 -9.94 -8.54 -19.00
N TRP A 268 -9.85 -7.44 -19.75
CA TRP A 268 -8.63 -6.65 -19.84
C TRP A 268 -8.28 -6.03 -18.47
N GLN A 269 -9.27 -5.45 -17.77
CA GLN A 269 -9.07 -4.89 -16.43
C GLN A 269 -8.62 -5.95 -15.42
N ASN A 270 -9.23 -7.14 -15.45
CA ASN A 270 -8.87 -8.24 -14.57
C ASN A 270 -7.42 -8.70 -14.82
N LYS A 271 -7.03 -8.83 -16.10
CA LYS A 271 -5.65 -9.17 -16.46
C LYS A 271 -4.64 -8.10 -16.00
N GLN A 272 -5.02 -6.83 -16.00
CA GLN A 272 -4.17 -5.74 -15.50
C GLN A 272 -4.04 -5.80 -13.97
N LEU A 273 -5.15 -5.97 -13.25
CA LEU A 273 -5.15 -6.13 -11.80
C LEU A 273 -4.36 -7.37 -11.35
N GLU A 274 -4.41 -8.46 -12.13
CA GLU A 274 -3.62 -9.66 -11.86
C GLU A 274 -2.11 -9.38 -11.92
N LYS A 275 -1.65 -8.60 -12.90
CA LYS A 275 -0.24 -8.17 -13.00
C LYS A 275 0.17 -7.27 -11.84
N GLU A 276 -0.68 -6.32 -11.47
CA GLU A 276 -0.44 -5.42 -10.33
C GLU A 276 -0.37 -6.21 -9.02
N ASN A 277 -1.27 -7.17 -8.83
CA ASN A 277 -1.25 -8.06 -7.68
C ASN A 277 0.03 -8.91 -7.62
N GLN A 278 0.45 -9.50 -8.75
CA GLN A 278 1.74 -10.20 -8.84
C GLN A 278 2.93 -9.29 -8.50
N SER A 279 2.93 -8.05 -8.98
CA SER A 279 3.98 -7.07 -8.66
C SER A 279 4.00 -6.71 -7.17
N LEU A 280 2.83 -6.52 -6.55
CA LEU A 280 2.71 -6.26 -5.12
C LEU A 280 3.19 -7.44 -4.28
N ILE A 281 2.85 -8.68 -4.68
CA ILE A 281 3.34 -9.89 -4.02
C ILE A 281 4.87 -9.91 -4.04
N ILE A 282 5.50 -9.67 -5.18
CA ILE A 282 6.97 -9.60 -5.29
C ILE A 282 7.56 -8.50 -4.40
N LYS A 283 6.90 -7.35 -4.30
CA LYS A 283 7.36 -6.25 -3.44
C LYS A 283 7.25 -6.62 -1.95
N VAL A 284 6.16 -7.28 -1.55
CA VAL A 284 5.96 -7.75 -0.18
C VAL A 284 7.02 -8.78 0.19
N THR A 285 7.32 -9.76 -0.68
CA THR A 285 8.35 -10.76 -0.39
C THR A 285 9.74 -10.12 -0.28
N SER A 286 10.08 -9.18 -1.17
CA SER A 286 11.35 -8.44 -1.07
C SER A 286 11.50 -7.64 0.23
N LEU A 287 10.42 -6.99 0.69
CA LEU A 287 10.44 -6.26 1.96
C LEU A 287 10.52 -7.20 3.17
N GLN A 288 9.89 -8.37 3.10
CA GLN A 288 10.00 -9.41 4.13
C GLN A 288 11.44 -9.93 4.24
N GLU A 289 12.11 -10.18 3.11
CA GLU A 289 13.52 -10.59 3.08
C GLU A 289 14.46 -9.52 3.68
N GLU A 290 14.23 -8.24 3.37
CA GLU A 290 14.99 -7.12 3.93
C GLU A 290 14.79 -7.00 5.44
N ASN A 291 13.55 -7.16 5.92
CA ASN A 291 13.25 -7.14 7.35
C ASN A 291 13.94 -8.29 8.11
N ILE A 292 13.92 -9.51 7.55
CA ILE A 292 14.65 -10.65 8.13
C ILE A 292 16.14 -10.36 8.21
N ARG A 293 16.73 -9.81 7.14
CA ARG A 293 18.15 -9.43 7.12
C ARG A 293 18.48 -8.39 8.18
N SER A 294 17.68 -7.33 8.28
CA SER A 294 17.84 -6.28 9.29
C SER A 294 17.71 -6.81 10.71
N SER A 295 16.79 -7.75 10.96
CA SER A 295 16.66 -8.43 12.25
C SER A 295 17.92 -9.21 12.61
N MET A 296 18.53 -9.92 11.65
CA MET A 296 19.77 -10.66 11.89
C MET A 296 20.94 -9.73 12.20
N ASP A 297 21.05 -8.59 11.50
CA ASP A 297 22.07 -7.59 11.76
C ASP A 297 21.90 -6.96 13.15
N MET A 298 20.66 -6.65 13.54
CA MET A 298 20.33 -6.15 14.88
C MET A 298 20.71 -7.15 15.99
N ASP A 299 20.39 -8.43 15.80
CA ASP A 299 20.80 -9.49 16.74
C ASP A 299 22.33 -9.60 16.85
N GLY A 300 23.05 -9.44 15.74
CA GLY A 300 24.50 -9.39 15.70
C GLY A 300 25.07 -8.22 16.49
N LEU A 301 24.51 -7.02 16.30
CA LEU A 301 24.89 -5.83 17.05
C LEU A 301 24.57 -5.96 18.55
N GLN A 302 23.42 -6.54 18.90
CA GLN A 302 23.04 -6.77 20.29
C GLN A 302 24.03 -7.71 20.99
N LYS A 303 24.45 -8.80 20.33
CA LYS A 303 25.52 -9.69 20.84
C LYS A 303 26.82 -8.92 21.06
N LYS A 304 27.19 -8.04 20.13
CA LYS A 304 28.41 -7.23 20.26
C LYS A 304 28.33 -6.23 21.43
N ILE A 305 27.17 -5.60 21.63
CA ILE A 305 26.93 -4.70 22.76
C ILE A 305 27.06 -5.46 24.08
N LEU A 306 26.50 -6.67 24.18
CA LEU A 306 26.61 -7.50 25.39
C LEU A 306 28.06 -7.90 25.68
N GLU A 307 28.82 -8.30 24.66
CA GLU A 307 30.25 -8.62 24.79
C GLU A 307 31.06 -7.41 25.27
N LEU A 308 30.86 -6.24 24.66
CA LEU A 308 31.54 -5.01 25.06
C LEU A 308 31.16 -4.59 26.49
N SER A 309 29.90 -4.75 26.88
CA SER A 309 29.43 -4.45 28.24
C SER A 309 30.08 -5.36 29.28
N LYS A 310 30.24 -6.65 28.96
CA LYS A 310 30.96 -7.60 29.82
C LYS A 310 32.42 -7.19 29.99
N ASN A 311 33.11 -6.88 28.89
CA ASN A 311 34.51 -6.45 28.94
C ASN A 311 34.68 -5.13 29.74
N ALA A 312 33.73 -4.19 29.60
CA ALA A 312 33.76 -2.95 30.36
C ALA A 312 33.63 -3.20 31.88
N ALA A 313 32.75 -4.12 32.30
CA ALA A 313 32.61 -4.49 33.70
C ALA A 313 33.88 -5.18 34.26
N GLU A 314 34.51 -6.06 33.47
CA GLU A 314 35.78 -6.69 33.83
C GLU A 314 36.90 -5.66 34.02
N LEU A 315 37.02 -4.70 33.09
CA LEU A 315 37.99 -3.60 33.20
C LEU A 315 37.71 -2.70 34.40
N GLN A 316 36.44 -2.40 34.69
CA GLN A 316 36.06 -1.61 35.87
C GLN A 316 36.45 -2.31 37.18
N MET A 317 36.25 -3.64 37.26
CA MET A 317 36.71 -4.44 38.39
C MET A 317 38.24 -4.39 38.54
N GLN A 318 38.96 -4.48 37.41
CA GLN A 318 40.42 -4.40 37.42
C GLN A 318 40.93 -3.04 37.90
N VAL A 319 40.30 -1.94 37.48
CA VAL A 319 40.59 -0.58 37.95
C VAL A 319 40.42 -0.50 39.47
N HIS A 320 39.30 -0.98 40.01
CA HIS A 320 39.06 -0.96 41.47
C HIS A 320 40.12 -1.73 42.26
N ILE A 321 40.59 -2.87 41.75
CA ILE A 321 41.67 -3.66 42.36
C ILE A 321 42.97 -2.85 42.39
N TYR A 322 43.33 -2.21 41.29
CA TYR A 322 44.54 -1.38 41.23
C TYR A 322 44.44 -0.14 42.11
N GLU A 323 43.30 0.55 42.13
CA GLU A 323 43.06 1.69 43.03
C GLU A 323 43.23 1.28 44.50
N THR A 324 42.63 0.17 44.91
CA THR A 324 42.79 -0.37 46.27
C THR A 324 44.26 -0.68 46.59
N THR A 325 44.97 -1.27 45.64
CA THR A 325 46.39 -1.61 45.80
C THR A 325 47.25 -0.35 45.95
N VAL A 326 47.00 0.67 45.14
CA VAL A 326 47.69 1.97 45.22
C VAL A 326 47.42 2.65 46.56
N VAL A 327 46.18 2.70 47.02
CA VAL A 327 45.82 3.28 48.33
C VAL A 327 46.55 2.55 49.47
N ASN A 328 46.62 1.22 49.43
CA ASN A 328 47.36 0.44 50.43
C ASN A 328 48.87 0.74 50.42
N LYS A 329 49.46 0.89 49.22
CA LYS A 329 50.89 1.23 49.07
C LYS A 329 51.16 2.66 49.56
N GLU A 330 50.27 3.61 49.27
CA GLU A 330 50.34 4.99 49.74
C GLU A 330 50.29 5.06 51.27
N ALA A 331 49.36 4.32 51.91
CA ALA A 331 49.29 4.24 53.37
C ALA A 331 50.58 3.66 53.98
N SER A 332 51.14 2.61 53.38
CA SER A 332 52.42 2.03 53.82
C SER A 332 53.59 3.01 53.64
N LEU A 333 53.60 3.79 52.56
CA LEU A 333 54.60 4.82 52.31
C LEU A 333 54.53 5.94 53.36
N ILE A 334 53.32 6.45 53.66
CA ILE A 334 53.09 7.46 54.69
C ILE A 334 53.56 6.96 56.06
N GLN A 335 53.27 5.69 56.41
CA GLN A 335 53.75 5.10 57.66
C GLN A 335 55.28 5.08 57.73
N LYS A 336 55.95 4.62 56.66
CA LYS A 336 57.42 4.63 56.59
C LYS A 336 57.99 6.03 56.70
N GLU A 337 57.34 7.03 56.12
CA GLU A 337 57.78 8.42 56.25
C GLU A 337 57.65 8.93 57.69
N GLN A 338 56.60 8.52 58.41
CA GLN A 338 56.43 8.83 59.83
C GLN A 338 57.51 8.17 60.69
N ASP A 339 57.80 6.89 60.46
CA ASP A 339 58.87 6.18 61.15
C ASP A 339 60.23 6.85 60.92
N ILE A 340 60.51 7.29 59.68
CA ILE A 340 61.73 8.05 59.35
C ILE A 340 61.80 9.37 60.13
N LYS A 341 60.68 10.08 60.28
CA LYS A 341 60.63 11.34 61.07
C LYS A 341 60.93 11.06 62.55
N GLU A 342 60.38 10.00 63.11
CA GLU A 342 60.65 9.58 64.49
C GLU A 342 62.12 9.18 64.69
N LEU A 343 62.67 8.36 63.78
CA LEU A 343 64.09 7.99 63.76
C LEU A 343 65.02 9.23 63.68
N LYS A 344 64.65 10.25 62.90
CA LYS A 344 65.41 11.51 62.85
C LYS A 344 65.37 12.25 64.19
N LEU A 345 64.23 12.28 64.87
CA LEU A 345 64.11 12.90 66.21
C LEU A 345 64.98 12.17 67.23
N THR A 346 64.95 10.84 67.27
CA THR A 346 65.79 10.05 68.19
C THR A 346 67.28 10.23 67.92
N ILE A 347 67.70 10.36 66.65
CA ILE A 347 69.10 10.70 66.31
C ILE A 347 69.51 12.06 66.88
N VAL A 348 68.63 13.07 66.80
CA VAL A 348 68.89 14.41 67.34
C VAL A 348 69.02 14.35 68.87
N GLU A 349 68.14 13.62 69.55
CA GLU A 349 68.20 13.40 71.00
C GLU A 349 69.51 12.70 71.41
N CYS A 350 69.86 11.60 70.75
CA CYS A 350 71.12 10.89 70.97
C CYS A 350 72.33 11.80 70.74
N SER A 351 72.31 12.62 69.69
CA SER A 351 73.37 13.59 69.41
C SER A 351 73.51 14.61 70.54
N SER A 352 72.39 15.12 71.08
CA SER A 352 72.39 16.02 72.24
C SER A 352 72.97 15.37 73.50
N ILE A 353 72.63 14.10 73.75
CA ILE A 353 73.19 13.33 74.87
C ILE A 353 74.71 13.19 74.69
N ILE A 354 75.16 12.84 73.47
CA ILE A 354 76.59 12.73 73.16
C ILE A 354 77.33 14.05 73.40
N GLU A 355 76.78 15.20 72.95
CA GLU A 355 77.39 16.50 73.21
C GLU A 355 77.46 16.84 74.70
N THR A 356 76.41 16.52 75.46
CA THR A 356 76.36 16.74 76.92
C THR A 356 77.43 15.92 77.62
N LEU A 357 77.51 14.62 77.32
CA LEU A 357 78.54 13.73 77.87
C LEU A 357 79.95 14.18 77.47
N ARG A 358 80.13 14.68 76.24
CA ARG A 358 81.42 15.22 75.78
C ARG A 358 81.82 16.47 76.57
N ALA A 359 80.89 17.36 76.84
CA ALA A 359 81.13 18.55 77.68
C ALA A 359 81.49 18.18 79.12
N GLU A 360 80.77 17.23 79.73
CA GLU A 360 81.07 16.71 81.07
C GLU A 360 82.45 16.06 81.12
N LYS A 361 82.81 15.24 80.12
CA LYS A 361 84.15 14.64 79.99
C LYS A 361 85.24 15.71 79.96
N ASN A 362 85.06 16.76 79.15
CA ASN A 362 86.02 17.85 79.03
C ASN A 362 86.17 18.63 80.33
N LYS A 363 85.06 18.94 81.02
CA LYS A 363 85.09 19.59 82.34
C LYS A 363 85.82 18.74 83.38
N LEU A 364 85.58 17.43 83.39
CA LEU A 364 86.29 16.51 84.29
C LEU A 364 87.80 16.47 83.96
N LEU A 365 88.17 16.47 82.68
CA LEU A 365 89.55 16.52 82.23
C LEU A 365 90.26 17.81 82.69
N GLU A 366 89.61 18.98 82.54
CA GLU A 366 90.10 20.26 83.04
C GLU A 366 90.30 20.26 84.56
N ASN A 367 89.33 19.73 85.32
CA ASN A 367 89.44 19.59 86.78
C ASN A 367 90.63 18.70 87.18
N VAL A 368 90.84 17.57 86.48
CA VAL A 368 91.99 16.67 86.71
C VAL A 368 93.31 17.39 86.41
N GLN A 369 93.40 18.12 85.30
CA GLN A 369 94.58 18.91 84.95
C GLN A 369 94.87 20.01 85.99
N HIS A 370 93.84 20.72 86.46
CA HIS A 370 93.97 21.73 87.51
C HIS A 370 94.50 21.10 88.81
N MET A 371 93.91 19.99 89.27
CA MET A 371 94.39 19.27 90.46
C MET A 371 95.85 18.80 90.30
N GLN A 372 96.21 18.31 89.12
CA GLN A 372 97.59 17.92 88.81
C GLN A 372 98.55 19.12 88.90
N GLN A 373 98.14 20.29 88.41
CA GLN A 373 98.92 21.53 88.46
C GLN A 373 99.07 22.07 89.90
N GLU A 374 98.02 21.96 90.70
CA GLU A 374 97.99 22.33 92.12
C GLU A 374 98.91 21.43 92.96
N LEU A 375 98.92 20.11 92.68
CA LEU A 375 99.86 19.16 93.28
C LEU A 375 101.32 19.49 92.94
N ILE A 376 101.60 19.88 91.68
CA ILE A 376 102.92 20.34 91.25
C ILE A 376 103.31 21.65 91.98
N SER A 377 102.37 22.60 92.16
CA SER A 377 102.61 23.87 92.84
C SER A 377 102.89 23.75 94.34
N ASN A 378 102.36 22.70 95.00
CA ASN A 378 102.55 22.44 96.43
C ASN A 378 103.84 21.65 96.76
N GLY A 379 104.77 21.51 95.81
CA GLY A 379 106.10 20.93 96.03
C GLY A 379 106.19 19.41 96.04
N LEU A 380 105.09 18.71 95.73
CA LEU A 380 105.04 17.25 95.59
C LEU A 380 105.33 16.85 94.14
N ASN A 381 106.61 16.77 93.79
CA ASN A 381 107.02 16.29 92.48
C ASN A 381 107.02 14.74 92.49
N PHE A 382 105.97 14.12 91.94
CA PHE A 382 105.98 12.71 91.59
C PHE A 382 105.76 12.55 90.07
N PRO A 383 106.68 11.88 89.35
CA PRO A 383 106.43 11.44 87.99
C PRO A 383 105.54 10.20 88.06
N LEU A 384 104.24 10.39 88.21
CA LEU A 384 103.30 9.33 87.87
C LEU A 384 102.85 9.54 86.44
N LEU A 385 103.53 8.79 85.56
CA LEU A 385 102.90 8.22 84.38
C LEU A 385 101.45 7.84 84.72
N CYS A 386 100.50 8.52 84.10
CA CYS A 386 99.44 7.80 83.40
C CYS A 386 99.67 7.95 81.89
N LYS A 387 100.83 7.44 81.44
CA LYS A 387 100.74 6.51 80.32
C LYS A 387 99.91 5.34 80.82
N PHE A 388 98.59 5.41 80.66
CA PHE A 388 97.83 4.20 80.42
C PHE A 388 98.19 3.76 78.99
N ASN A 389 99.41 3.26 78.84
CA ASN A 389 99.81 2.59 77.62
C ASN A 389 99.10 1.24 77.64
N SER A 390 98.28 0.99 76.63
CA SER A 390 98.07 -0.33 76.00
C SER A 390 97.66 -1.49 76.92
N ASN A 391 96.53 -2.14 76.57
CA ASN A 391 96.10 -3.49 76.98
C ASN A 391 94.94 -3.56 77.99
N MET A 392 93.79 -2.97 77.64
CA MET A 392 92.55 -3.75 77.66
C MET A 392 92.22 -4.07 76.20
N PRO A 393 91.72 -5.28 75.88
CA PRO A 393 91.86 -5.91 74.58
C PRO A 393 91.31 -5.04 73.45
N GLU A 394 92.24 -4.52 72.64
CA GLU A 394 91.94 -3.87 71.39
C GLU A 394 91.49 -4.96 70.41
N GLY A 395 90.18 -4.96 70.14
CA GLY A 395 89.60 -5.84 69.13
C GLY A 395 88.07 -5.90 69.10
N MET A 396 87.36 -5.63 70.21
CA MET A 396 85.88 -5.59 70.19
C MET A 396 85.28 -4.23 69.83
N ASN A 397 86.10 -3.19 69.67
CA ASN A 397 85.65 -1.81 69.48
C ASN A 397 86.27 -1.15 68.24
N SER A 398 86.70 -1.96 67.26
CA SER A 398 87.08 -1.39 65.96
C SER A 398 85.80 -1.03 65.23
N LEU A 399 85.74 0.19 64.70
CA LEU A 399 84.77 0.61 63.68
C LEU A 399 84.64 -0.45 62.56
N HIS A 400 85.68 -1.27 62.37
CA HIS A 400 85.69 -2.43 61.49
C HIS A 400 84.76 -3.57 61.94
N CYS A 401 84.72 -3.98 63.22
CA CYS A 401 83.80 -5.04 63.69
C CYS A 401 82.34 -4.56 63.76
N GLU A 402 82.10 -3.28 64.08
CA GLU A 402 80.75 -2.71 63.97
C GLU A 402 80.30 -2.58 62.51
N LEU A 403 81.20 -2.23 61.58
CA LEU A 403 80.92 -2.25 60.14
C LEU A 403 80.72 -3.67 59.60
N GLU A 404 81.45 -4.67 60.11
CA GLU A 404 81.27 -6.09 59.74
C GLU A 404 79.96 -6.66 60.30
N LEU A 405 79.52 -6.23 61.49
CA LEU A 405 78.20 -6.55 62.05
C LEU A 405 77.05 -5.84 61.32
N ALA A 406 77.26 -4.61 60.85
CA ALA A 406 76.31 -3.91 59.98
C ALA A 406 76.27 -4.48 58.55
N GLN A 407 77.39 -5.01 58.04
CA GLN A 407 77.45 -5.71 56.75
C GLN A 407 76.95 -7.16 56.81
N SER A 408 77.02 -7.82 57.97
CA SER A 408 76.47 -9.16 58.21
C SER A 408 75.02 -9.16 58.70
N SER A 409 74.39 -7.99 58.83
CA SER A 409 72.93 -7.87 58.75
C SER A 409 72.49 -8.16 57.32
N GLU A 410 72.43 -9.45 57.01
CA GLU A 410 72.07 -10.05 55.74
C GLU A 410 70.56 -9.92 55.43
N ILE A 411 69.95 -8.82 55.87
CA ILE A 411 68.54 -8.48 55.63
C ILE A 411 68.43 -7.47 54.46
N THR A 412 69.49 -6.73 54.13
CA THR A 412 69.44 -5.68 53.09
C THR A 412 70.17 -5.98 51.78
N LYS A 413 70.67 -7.19 51.54
CA LYS A 413 71.18 -7.56 50.19
C LYS A 413 70.26 -8.54 49.49
N THR A 414 69.83 -9.59 50.18
CA THR A 414 68.97 -10.63 49.64
C THR A 414 67.55 -10.12 49.34
N GLU A 415 67.01 -9.22 50.18
CA GLU A 415 65.71 -8.59 49.92
C GLU A 415 65.75 -7.63 48.73
N TRP A 416 66.83 -6.86 48.57
CA TRP A 416 66.97 -5.91 47.46
C TRP A 416 67.23 -6.63 46.14
N THR A 417 68.02 -7.69 46.12
CA THR A 417 68.19 -8.53 44.92
C THR A 417 66.91 -9.32 44.61
N SER A 418 66.17 -9.79 45.62
CA SER A 418 64.88 -10.47 45.38
C SER A 418 63.82 -9.51 44.84
N LEU A 419 63.80 -8.25 45.31
CA LEU A 419 62.87 -7.23 44.85
C LEU A 419 63.20 -6.82 43.41
N ASP A 420 64.48 -6.65 43.10
CA ASP A 420 64.99 -6.34 41.75
C ASP A 420 64.68 -7.48 40.76
N GLU A 421 64.95 -8.73 41.13
CA GLU A 421 64.63 -9.91 40.31
C GLU A 421 63.12 -10.12 40.12
N THR A 422 62.29 -9.74 41.10
CA THR A 422 60.83 -9.84 40.99
C THR A 422 60.27 -8.70 40.13
N LEU A 423 60.81 -7.49 40.26
CA LEU A 423 60.44 -6.35 39.43
C LEU A 423 60.81 -6.59 37.96
N ASP A 424 62.02 -7.10 37.70
CA ASP A 424 62.45 -7.48 36.35
C ASP A 424 61.57 -8.58 35.76
N ARG A 425 61.15 -9.55 36.57
CA ARG A 425 60.25 -10.63 36.13
C ARG A 425 58.84 -10.12 35.83
N GLU A 426 58.30 -9.19 36.62
CA GLU A 426 57.00 -8.56 36.39
C GLU A 426 57.03 -7.62 35.18
N VAL A 427 58.12 -6.88 34.98
CA VAL A 427 58.35 -6.04 33.81
C VAL A 427 58.48 -6.89 32.55
N LEU A 428 59.15 -8.05 32.61
CA LEU A 428 59.19 -9.02 31.51
C LEU A 428 57.79 -9.58 31.18
N VAL A 429 56.95 -9.86 32.17
CA VAL A 429 55.57 -10.33 31.98
C VAL A 429 54.66 -9.23 31.40
N LEU A 430 54.88 -7.97 31.76
CA LEU A 430 54.15 -6.81 31.22
C LEU A 430 54.60 -6.44 29.80
N LEU A 431 55.89 -6.59 29.48
CA LEU A 431 56.43 -6.41 28.13
C LEU A 431 56.04 -7.56 27.20
N GLN A 432 55.81 -8.76 27.74
CA GLN A 432 55.26 -9.90 27.04
C GLN A 432 53.73 -9.85 26.93
N GLY A 433 53.20 -8.68 26.52
CA GLY A 433 51.77 -8.48 26.20
C GLY A 433 51.20 -9.61 25.32
N PRO A 434 49.87 -9.74 25.15
CA PRO A 434 49.14 -10.99 24.88
C PRO A 434 49.52 -11.71 23.56
N GLU A 435 50.74 -12.23 23.47
CA GLU A 435 51.28 -12.96 22.32
C GLU A 435 50.60 -14.33 22.19
N TYR A 436 50.09 -14.87 23.30
CA TYR A 436 49.37 -16.15 23.32
C TYR A 436 48.01 -16.10 22.59
N GLY A 437 47.41 -14.91 22.42
CA GLY A 437 46.20 -14.72 21.62
C GLY A 437 46.50 -14.55 20.12
N GLY A 438 47.63 -13.93 19.80
CA GLY A 438 48.03 -13.60 18.43
C GLY A 438 48.43 -14.82 17.58
N GLU A 439 49.10 -15.82 18.18
CA GLU A 439 49.46 -17.05 17.45
C GLU A 439 48.25 -17.93 17.12
N LYS A 440 47.27 -18.01 18.03
CA LYS A 440 46.00 -18.72 17.77
C LYS A 440 45.20 -18.02 16.68
N PHE A 441 45.14 -16.69 16.72
CA PHE A 441 44.50 -15.90 15.66
C PHE A 441 45.21 -16.05 14.30
N LYS A 442 46.55 -16.00 14.25
CA LYS A 442 47.33 -16.27 13.03
C LYS A 442 47.08 -17.66 12.46
N THR A 443 46.94 -18.67 13.33
CA THR A 443 46.66 -20.05 12.91
C THR A 443 45.26 -20.18 12.32
N VAL A 444 44.26 -19.57 12.95
CA VAL A 444 42.86 -19.53 12.46
C VAL A 444 42.75 -18.79 11.13
N MET A 445 43.43 -17.64 10.98
CA MET A 445 43.47 -16.90 9.72
C MET A 445 44.14 -17.69 8.60
N ARG A 446 45.21 -18.44 8.90
CA ARG A 446 45.89 -19.28 7.92
C ARG A 446 45.01 -20.45 7.45
N THR A 447 44.22 -21.05 8.36
CA THR A 447 43.26 -22.11 8.01
C THR A 447 42.08 -21.61 7.17
N LEU A 448 41.59 -20.38 7.42
CA LEU A 448 40.52 -19.77 6.64
C LEU A 448 40.99 -19.43 5.21
N VAL A 449 42.17 -18.84 5.07
CA VAL A 449 42.76 -18.52 3.75
C VAL A 449 43.07 -19.78 2.94
N SER A 450 43.45 -20.90 3.58
CA SER A 450 43.64 -22.18 2.90
C SER A 450 42.34 -22.90 2.52
N ALA A 451 41.22 -22.61 3.20
CA ALA A 451 39.90 -23.16 2.86
C ALA A 451 39.20 -22.41 1.71
N GLU A 452 39.64 -21.18 1.41
CA GLU A 452 39.15 -20.36 0.29
C GLU A 452 39.92 -20.61 -1.04
N LEU A 453 40.98 -21.43 -0.99
CA LEU A 453 41.84 -21.78 -2.11
C LEU A 453 41.73 -23.26 -2.56
N MET A 454 40.76 -24.01 -2.01
CA MET A 454 40.25 -25.27 -2.56
C MET A 454 38.83 -25.05 -3.09
#